data_AF-A0ABC8AIF9-F1
#
_entry.id   AF-A0ABC8AIF9-F1
#
_cell.length_a   1.000
_cell.length_b   1.000
_cell.length_c   1.000
_cell.angle_alpha   90.00
_cell.angle_beta   90.00
_cell.angle_gamma   90.00
#
_symmetry.space_group_name_H-M   'P 1'
#
loop_
_entity.id
_entity.type
_entity.pdbx_description
1 polymer ?
#
loop_
_entity_poly.entity_id
_entity_poly.type
_entity_poly.pdbx_seq_one_letter_code
_entity_poly.pdbx_strand_id
1 'polypeptide(L)'
;MRWTRSSAELDAIPGVLEAYATTGSGDVLCRIGADSHAGLQAVLLSIDKTSSVVRSHSVVVLSTVVAHRTLPLLRTLAPSGSSKAPAYRAAH
;
A
#
# COMPACT_ATOMS: atom_id res chain seq x y z
N MET A 1 2.16 20.17 -9.34
CA MET A 1 2.23 18.70 -9.26
C MET A 1 0.87 18.19 -8.78
N ARG A 2 0.08 17.56 -9.67
CA ARG A 2 -1.37 17.31 -9.53
C ARG A 2 -1.65 15.89 -9.00
N TRP A 3 -1.05 15.51 -7.88
CA TRP A 3 -1.16 14.14 -7.33
C TRP A 3 -2.50 13.86 -6.63
N THR A 4 -3.16 14.89 -6.11
CA THR A 4 -4.38 14.77 -5.31
C THR A 4 -5.54 14.16 -6.08
N ARG A 5 -5.59 14.34 -7.41
CA ARG A 5 -6.68 13.81 -8.23
C ARG A 5 -6.53 12.32 -8.53
N SER A 6 -5.29 11.86 -8.77
CA SER A 6 -4.99 10.44 -9.03
C SER A 6 -5.25 9.56 -7.80
N SER A 7 -5.00 10.09 -6.60
CA SER A 7 -5.25 9.36 -5.35
C SER A 7 -6.73 9.01 -5.17
N ALA A 8 -7.65 9.93 -5.48
CA ALA A 8 -9.08 9.71 -5.30
C ALA A 8 -9.65 8.71 -6.33
N GLU A 9 -9.14 8.72 -7.56
CA GLU A 9 -9.55 7.75 -8.60
C GLU A 9 -9.11 6.32 -8.26
N LEU A 10 -7.88 6.16 -7.72
CA LEU A 10 -7.37 4.84 -7.32
C LEU A 10 -8.03 4.31 -6.04
N ASP A 11 -8.31 5.19 -5.06
CA ASP A 11 -8.99 4.83 -3.81
C ASP A 11 -10.42 4.30 -4.06
N ALA A 12 -11.06 4.74 -5.15
CA ALA A 12 -12.37 4.24 -5.56
C ALA A 12 -12.36 2.82 -6.15
N ILE A 13 -11.18 2.23 -6.43
CA ILE A 13 -11.04 0.90 -7.01
C ILE A 13 -10.75 -0.11 -5.89
N PRO A 14 -11.69 -0.96 -5.46
CA PRO A 14 -11.51 -1.82 -4.28
C PRO A 14 -10.35 -2.81 -4.39
N GLY A 15 -9.96 -3.18 -5.61
CA GLY A 15 -8.82 -4.05 -5.86
C GLY A 15 -7.46 -3.38 -5.62
N VAL A 16 -7.40 -2.04 -5.52
CA VAL A 16 -6.19 -1.31 -5.13
C VAL A 16 -6.08 -1.32 -3.61
N LEU A 17 -5.18 -2.15 -3.08
CA LEU A 17 -5.01 -2.32 -1.63
C LEU A 17 -4.08 -1.26 -1.05
N GLU A 18 -3.08 -0.84 -1.83
CA GLU A 18 -2.13 0.21 -1.47
C GLU A 18 -1.70 0.94 -2.74
N ALA A 19 -1.37 2.23 -2.62
CA ALA A 19 -0.79 3.04 -3.69
C ALA A 19 0.26 3.99 -3.10
N TYR A 20 1.45 4.04 -3.71
CA TYR A 20 2.57 4.84 -3.25
C TYR A 20 3.10 5.73 -4.37
N ALA A 21 3.29 7.01 -4.10
CA ALA A 21 4.03 7.87 -5.02
C ALA A 21 5.53 7.51 -4.98
N THR A 22 6.16 7.40 -6.15
CA THR A 22 7.56 7.01 -6.27
C THR A 22 8.34 8.00 -7.12
N THR A 23 9.65 8.16 -6.84
CA THR A 23 10.56 9.02 -7.63
C THR A 23 11.24 8.25 -8.77
N GLY A 24 10.74 7.06 -9.12
CA GLY A 24 11.33 6.14 -10.10
C GLY A 24 10.78 6.31 -11.51
N SER A 25 10.93 5.28 -12.35
CA SER A 25 10.40 5.28 -13.74
C SER A 25 8.87 5.26 -13.81
N GLY A 26 8.22 4.96 -12.69
CA GLY A 26 6.79 5.11 -12.51
C GLY A 26 6.50 6.16 -11.43
N ASP A 27 5.36 6.82 -11.61
CA ASP A 27 4.85 7.84 -10.70
C ASP A 27 4.13 7.24 -9.49
N VAL A 28 3.46 6.09 -9.69
CA VAL A 28 2.69 5.38 -8.65
C VAL A 28 2.96 3.88 -8.70
N LEU A 29 3.21 3.28 -7.53
CA LEU A 29 3.27 1.84 -7.32
C LEU A 29 2.03 1.38 -6.56
N CYS A 30 1.23 0.49 -7.16
CA CYS A 30 0.04 -0.08 -6.54
C CYS A 30 0.25 -1.54 -6.12
N ARG A 31 -0.27 -1.92 -4.94
CA ARG A 31 -0.45 -3.32 -4.56
C ARG A 31 -1.90 -3.71 -4.82
N ILE A 32 -2.12 -4.69 -5.69
CA ILE A 32 -3.45 -5.08 -6.17
C ILE A 32 -3.84 -6.44 -5.62
N GLY A 33 -5.10 -6.57 -5.19
CA GLY A 33 -5.74 -7.82 -4.80
C GLY A 33 -6.85 -8.21 -5.77
N ALA A 34 -6.98 -9.51 -6.02
CA ALA A 34 -8.09 -10.10 -6.76
C ALA A 34 -8.32 -11.55 -6.31
N ASP A 35 -9.55 -12.03 -6.44
CA ASP A 35 -9.94 -13.40 -6.12
C ASP A 35 -9.63 -14.40 -7.25
N SER A 36 -9.32 -13.89 -8.45
CA SER A 36 -9.19 -14.66 -9.67
C SER A 36 -8.42 -13.86 -10.73
N HIS A 37 -7.96 -14.56 -11.78
CA HIS A 37 -7.33 -13.90 -12.93
C HIS A 37 -8.30 -12.96 -13.66
N ALA A 38 -9.57 -13.34 -13.79
CA ALA A 38 -10.61 -12.49 -14.37
C ALA A 38 -10.85 -11.24 -13.51
N GLY A 39 -10.89 -11.40 -12.18
CA GLY A 39 -10.96 -10.29 -11.24
C GLY A 39 -9.76 -9.35 -11.36
N LEU A 40 -8.54 -9.90 -11.47
CA LEU A 40 -7.33 -9.11 -11.68
C LEU A 40 -7.42 -8.29 -12.98
N GLN A 41 -7.86 -8.90 -14.07
CA GLN A 41 -8.03 -8.21 -15.34
C GLN A 41 -9.07 -7.09 -15.24
N ALA A 42 -10.18 -7.30 -14.52
CA ALA A 42 -11.18 -6.26 -14.28
C ALA A 42 -10.63 -5.07 -13.49
N VAL A 43 -9.78 -5.33 -12.48
CA VAL A 43 -9.12 -4.26 -11.71
C VAL A 43 -8.14 -3.48 -12.59
N LEU A 44 -7.30 -4.17 -13.37
CA LEU A 44 -6.34 -3.51 -14.28
C LEU A 44 -7.05 -2.64 -15.32
N LEU A 45 -8.15 -3.12 -15.90
CA LEU A 45 -8.97 -2.33 -16.83
C LEU A 45 -9.62 -1.12 -16.15
N SER A 46 -9.97 -1.23 -14.87
CA SER A 46 -10.53 -0.10 -14.10
C SER A 46 -9.47 0.98 -13.87
N ILE A 47 -8.23 0.58 -13.59
CA ILE A 47 -7.08 1.49 -13.45
C ILE A 47 -6.77 2.18 -14.78
N ASP A 48 -6.72 1.43 -15.89
CA ASP A 48 -6.42 1.97 -17.22
C ASP A 48 -7.46 2.99 -17.72
N LYS A 49 -8.71 2.86 -17.25
CA LYS A 49 -9.79 3.83 -17.54
C LYS A 49 -9.67 5.15 -16.77
N THR A 50 -8.80 5.23 -15.75
CA THR A 50 -8.61 6.47 -15.01
C THR A 50 -7.87 7.49 -15.87
N SER A 51 -8.37 8.72 -15.90
CA SER A 51 -7.81 9.78 -16.76
C SER A 51 -6.37 10.17 -16.39
N SER A 52 -5.93 9.78 -15.19
CA SER A 52 -4.64 10.10 -14.63
C SER A 52 -3.53 9.10 -15.02
N VAL A 53 -3.87 7.96 -15.62
CA VAL A 53 -2.90 6.91 -15.99
C VAL A 53 -2.47 7.09 -17.45
N VAL A 54 -1.17 7.35 -17.65
CA VAL A 54 -0.59 7.53 -18.99
C VAL A 54 0.08 6.25 -19.50
N ARG A 55 0.64 5.45 -18.59
CA ARG A 55 1.27 4.17 -18.88
C ARG A 55 1.18 3.29 -17.64
N SER A 56 0.93 2.01 -17.85
CA SER A 56 0.93 0.99 -16.80
C SER A 56 1.91 -0.12 -17.12
N HIS A 57 2.58 -0.65 -16.10
CA HIS A 57 3.38 -1.87 -16.19
C HIS A 57 2.98 -2.78 -15.02
N SER A 58 2.55 -4.00 -15.33
CA SER A 58 2.02 -4.94 -14.32
C SER A 58 2.99 -6.09 -14.10
N VAL A 59 3.18 -6.47 -12.84
CA VAL A 59 3.95 -7.65 -12.44
C VAL A 59 3.08 -8.51 -11.54
N VAL A 60 3.04 -9.82 -11.80
CA VAL A 60 2.28 -10.77 -10.99
C VAL A 60 3.21 -11.43 -9.99
N VAL A 61 2.88 -11.34 -8.70
CA VAL A 61 3.61 -12.02 -7.64
C VAL A 61 3.25 -13.51 -7.66
N LEU A 62 4.23 -14.37 -7.95
CA LEU A 62 4.03 -15.83 -8.01
C LEU A 62 4.24 -16.51 -6.65
N SER A 63 5.13 -15.98 -5.83
CA SER A 63 5.38 -16.46 -4.48
C SER A 63 5.87 -15.31 -3.59
N THR A 64 5.54 -15.39 -2.30
CA THR A 64 6.06 -14.45 -1.29
C THR A 64 7.27 -15.09 -0.62
N VAL A 65 8.47 -14.64 -0.97
CA VAL A 65 9.72 -15.13 -0.34
C VAL A 65 9.85 -14.62 1.10
N VAL A 66 9.48 -13.36 1.32
CA VAL A 66 9.45 -12.71 2.63
C VAL A 66 8.17 -11.90 2.76
N ALA A 67 7.30 -12.27 3.69
CA ALA A 67 6.12 -11.48 4.00
C ALA A 67 6.49 -10.15 4.66
N HIS A 68 5.63 -9.14 4.47
CA HIS A 68 5.76 -7.86 5.16
C HIS A 68 5.80 -8.07 6.68
N ARG A 69 6.84 -7.58 7.34
CA ARG A 69 7.09 -7.83 8.77
C ARG A 69 7.70 -6.61 9.44
N THR A 70 6.88 -5.84 10.13
CA THR A 70 7.31 -4.63 10.87
C THR A 70 7.85 -4.97 12.26
N LEU A 71 7.26 -5.95 12.95
CA LEU A 71 7.66 -6.32 14.31
C LEU A 71 9.13 -6.76 14.44
N PRO A 72 9.71 -7.57 13.52
CA PRO A 72 11.12 -7.92 13.61
C PRO A 72 12.05 -6.70 13.59
N LEU A 73 11.74 -5.66 12.81
CA LEU A 73 12.50 -4.40 12.79
C LEU A 73 12.37 -3.66 14.13
N LEU A 74 11.16 -3.54 14.68
CA LEU A 74 10.97 -2.84 15.96
C LEU A 74 11.74 -3.52 17.11
N ARG A 75 11.90 -4.84 17.06
CA ARG A 75 12.70 -5.58 18.06
C ARG A 75 14.20 -5.26 17.98
N THR A 76 14.73 -4.87 16.83
CA THR A 76 16.14 -4.42 16.75
C THR A 76 16.35 -3.03 17.34
N LEU A 77 15.25 -2.28 17.53
CA LEU A 77 15.25 -0.93 18.08
C LEU A 77 14.88 -0.90 19.57
N ALA A 78 14.65 -2.06 20.21
CA ALA A 78 14.29 -2.15 21.61
C ALA A 78 15.32 -1.38 22.47
N PRO A 79 14.93 -0.27 23.12
CA PRO A 79 15.84 0.48 23.96
C PRO A 79 16.27 -0.41 25.13
N SER A 80 17.56 -0.38 25.47
CA SER A 80 18.05 -0.87 26.76
C SER A 80 17.48 0.00 27.88
N GLY A 81 16.21 -0.19 28.26
CA GLY A 81 15.59 0.59 29.34
C GLY A 81 14.07 0.45 29.36
N SER A 82 13.53 0.08 30.52
CA SER A 82 12.10 -0.09 30.75
C SER A 82 11.32 1.16 30.35
N SER A 83 10.42 1.05 29.37
CA SER A 83 9.39 2.06 29.15
C SER A 83 8.47 2.06 30.36
N LYS A 84 8.64 3.01 31.28
CA LYS A 84 7.66 3.29 32.32
C LYS A 84 6.47 3.95 31.63
N ALA A 85 5.46 3.15 31.29
CA ALA A 85 4.18 3.69 30.84
C ALA A 85 3.65 4.66 31.93
N PRO A 86 3.20 5.87 31.59
CA PRO A 86 2.64 6.79 32.57
C PRO A 86 1.39 6.15 33.16
N ALA A 87 1.35 6.00 34.49
CA ALA A 87 0.15 5.52 35.17
C ALA A 87 -0.93 6.59 35.07
N TYR A 88 -1.83 6.46 34.08
CA TYR A 88 -3.07 7.23 34.09
C TYR A 88 -3.92 6.74 35.25
N ARG A 89 -3.91 7.48 36.35
CA ARG A 89 -4.85 7.28 37.45
C ARG A 89 -6.10 8.10 37.12
N ALA A 90 -7.21 7.43 36.84
CA ALA A 90 -8.51 8.08 36.65
C ALA A 90 -8.89 8.79 37.96
N ALA A 91 -9.09 10.10 37.90
CA ALA A 91 -9.65 10.88 38.99
C ALA A 91 -11.16 10.61 39.05
N HIS A 92 -11.63 10.34 40.26
CA HIS A 92 -13.03 10.09 40.64
C HIS A 92 -13.84 11.39 40.64
#